data_AF-A0A6M1Z375-F1
#
_entry.id   AF-A0A6M1Z375-F1
#
_cell.length_a   1.000
_cell.length_b   1.000
_cell.length_c   1.000
_cell.angle_alpha   90.00
_cell.angle_beta   90.00
_cell.angle_gamma   90.00
#
_symmetry.space_group_name_H-M   'P 1'
#
loop_
_entity.id
_entity.type
_entity.pdbx_description
1 polymer ?
#
loop_
_entity_poly.entity_id
_entity_poly.type
_entity_poly.pdbx_seq_one_letter_code
_entity_poly.pdbx_strand_id
1 'polypeptide(L)'
;MAKKICRDIIATIVLVVIAHILMVSLHELTHSLIAWAFGFKHNPFDLHFGDFTLFLVDDQVDYKAMLNQNRNILAAITAITPNILNAVLYVVSAILCSSKKVQEKVYLYYFFFWFMIVNIGQVYSYLLWRTFETHGDISIFLEGLNISPYWLFVPGIIFIFFSVYNI
;
A
#
# COMPACT_ATOMS: atom_id res chain seq x y z
N MET A 1 16.47 24.36 -23.81
CA MET A 1 15.68 23.11 -23.91
C MET A 1 16.25 22.00 -23.01
N ALA A 2 17.52 21.58 -23.21
CA ALA A 2 18.17 20.52 -22.42
C ALA A 2 18.11 20.72 -20.88
N LYS A 3 18.43 21.93 -20.37
CA LYS A 3 18.36 22.23 -18.93
C LYS A 3 16.97 22.02 -18.31
N LYS A 4 15.90 22.31 -19.06
CA LYS A 4 14.51 22.12 -18.61
C LYS A 4 14.17 20.64 -18.55
N ILE A 5 14.55 19.87 -19.58
CA ILE A 5 14.36 18.42 -19.64
C ILE A 5 15.10 17.73 -18.49
N CYS A 6 16.38 18.06 -18.26
CA CYS A 6 17.15 17.49 -17.14
C CYS A 6 16.49 17.78 -15.79
N ARG A 7 16.02 19.01 -15.56
CA ARG A 7 15.31 19.38 -14.33
C ARG A 7 14.03 18.56 -14.15
N ASP A 8 13.21 18.41 -15.18
CA ASP A 8 11.93 17.70 -15.10
C ASP A 8 12.14 16.19 -14.88
N ILE A 9 13.21 15.60 -15.46
CA ILE A 9 13.63 14.22 -15.19
C ILE A 9 14.08 14.05 -13.73
N ILE A 10 14.95 14.93 -13.23
CA ILE A 10 15.42 14.86 -11.85
C ILE A 10 14.25 15.01 -10.88
N ALA A 11 13.36 15.96 -11.14
CA ALA A 11 12.15 16.14 -10.34
C ALA A 11 11.27 14.88 -10.35
N THR A 12 11.10 14.24 -11.50
CA THR A 12 10.37 12.98 -11.61
C THR A 12 10.97 11.90 -10.73
N ILE A 13 12.29 11.66 -10.83
CA ILE A 13 12.98 10.63 -10.03
C ILE A 13 12.80 10.91 -8.53
N VAL A 14 13.05 12.14 -8.10
CA VAL A 14 12.91 12.54 -6.69
C VAL A 14 11.46 12.34 -6.21
N LEU A 15 10.47 12.76 -7.00
CA LEU A 15 9.06 12.65 -6.63
C LEU A 15 8.56 11.21 -6.60
N VAL A 16 9.04 10.34 -7.49
CA VAL A 16 8.76 8.90 -7.46
C VAL A 16 9.30 8.28 -6.17
N VAL A 17 10.55 8.59 -5.82
CA VAL A 17 11.17 8.08 -4.59
C VAL A 17 10.41 8.56 -3.36
N ILE A 18 10.08 9.85 -3.27
CA ILE A 18 9.28 10.40 -2.15
C ILE A 18 7.90 9.74 -2.08
N ALA A 19 7.22 9.59 -3.22
CA ALA A 19 5.92 8.94 -3.29
C ALA A 19 5.98 7.49 -2.80
N HIS A 20 7.01 6.74 -3.20
CA HIS A 20 7.23 5.37 -2.78
C HIS A 20 7.51 5.28 -1.27
N ILE A 21 8.44 6.09 -0.75
CA ILE A 21 8.76 6.15 0.68
C ILE A 21 7.50 6.43 1.51
N LEU A 22 6.72 7.44 1.11
CA LEU A 22 5.50 7.81 1.81
C LEU A 22 4.46 6.69 1.76
N MET A 23 4.27 6.04 0.61
CA MET A 23 3.33 4.94 0.45
C MET A 23 3.70 3.76 1.37
N VAL A 24 4.96 3.30 1.34
CA VAL A 24 5.42 2.19 2.20
C VAL A 24 5.29 2.58 3.68
N SER A 25 5.71 3.79 4.05
CA SER A 25 5.63 4.24 5.45
C SER A 25 4.19 4.27 5.96
N LEU A 26 3.24 4.76 5.15
CA LEU A 26 1.82 4.79 5.53
C LEU A 26 1.22 3.38 5.60
N HIS A 27 1.65 2.47 4.73
CA HIS A 27 1.23 1.07 4.73
C HIS A 27 1.60 0.40 6.05
N GLU A 28 2.89 0.43 6.39
CA GLU A 28 3.45 -0.24 7.58
C GLU A 28 3.00 0.41 8.88
N LEU A 29 2.87 1.75 8.88
CA LEU A 29 2.27 2.47 10.00
C LEU A 29 0.82 2.06 10.23
N THR A 30 0.08 1.72 9.18
CA THR A 30 -1.33 1.32 9.31
C THR A 30 -1.46 -0.04 9.99
N HIS A 31 -0.61 -1.01 9.65
CA HIS A 31 -0.52 -2.26 10.43
C HIS A 31 -0.24 -1.97 11.90
N SER A 32 0.79 -1.17 12.15
CA SER A 32 1.26 -0.85 13.50
C SER A 32 0.23 -0.10 14.35
N LEU A 33 -0.52 0.82 13.74
CA LEU A 33 -1.58 1.57 14.41
C LEU A 33 -2.74 0.68 14.84
N ILE A 34 -3.16 -0.25 13.97
CA ILE A 34 -4.24 -1.20 14.31
C ILE A 34 -3.75 -2.13 15.42
N ALA A 35 -2.57 -2.75 15.26
CA ALA A 35 -2.01 -3.62 16.27
C ALA A 35 -1.87 -2.91 17.63
N TRP A 36 -1.39 -1.67 17.65
CA TRP A 36 -1.29 -0.86 18.87
C TRP A 36 -2.64 -0.56 19.49
N ALA A 37 -3.63 -0.14 18.68
CA ALA A 37 -4.98 0.17 19.16
C ALA A 37 -5.65 -1.03 19.86
N PHE A 38 -5.30 -2.25 19.46
CA PHE A 38 -5.80 -3.48 20.06
C PHE A 38 -4.84 -4.15 21.06
N GLY A 39 -3.71 -3.50 21.40
CA GLY A 39 -2.78 -3.95 22.43
C GLY A 39 -1.78 -5.05 22.00
N PHE A 40 -1.64 -5.29 20.69
CA PHE A 40 -0.67 -6.25 20.12
C PHE A 40 0.63 -5.59 19.65
N LYS A 41 0.79 -4.30 19.88
CA LYS A 41 2.05 -3.56 19.69
C LYS A 41 2.17 -2.45 20.73
N HIS A 42 3.37 -2.23 21.28
CA HIS A 42 3.57 -1.24 22.34
C HIS A 42 3.64 0.19 21.83
N ASN A 43 4.37 0.42 20.74
CA ASN A 43 4.56 1.74 20.12
C ASN A 43 4.29 1.64 18.61
N PRO A 44 3.29 2.34 18.05
CA PRO A 44 2.94 2.21 16.63
C PRO A 44 3.99 2.80 15.69
N PHE A 45 4.91 3.64 16.18
CA PHE A 45 5.98 4.25 15.37
C PHE A 45 7.28 3.45 15.36
N ASP A 46 7.31 2.31 16.06
CA ASP A 46 8.46 1.42 16.10
C ASP A 46 8.51 0.56 14.84
N LEU A 47 8.82 1.20 13.71
CA LEU A 47 8.88 0.59 12.38
C LEU A 47 10.33 0.31 12.01
N HIS A 48 10.59 -0.88 11.48
CA HIS A 48 11.92 -1.27 11.01
C HIS A 48 12.01 -1.03 9.52
N PHE A 49 12.62 0.09 9.10
CA PHE A 49 12.66 0.49 7.69
C PHE A 49 13.66 -0.27 6.80
N GLY A 50 14.47 -1.16 7.38
CA GLY A 50 15.50 -1.90 6.65
C GLY A 50 16.51 -0.97 5.97
N ASP A 51 16.80 -1.25 4.69
CA ASP A 51 17.78 -0.50 3.88
C ASP A 51 17.13 0.66 3.11
N PHE A 52 17.96 1.48 2.45
CA PHE A 52 17.51 2.64 1.66
C PHE A 52 16.51 2.30 0.53
N THR A 53 16.40 1.02 0.16
CA THR A 53 15.46 0.53 -0.85
C THR A 53 14.03 0.38 -0.31
N LEU A 54 13.85 0.34 1.02
CA LEU A 54 12.58 0.10 1.69
C LEU A 54 11.85 -1.19 1.25
N PHE A 55 12.57 -2.17 0.70
CA PHE A 55 11.97 -3.47 0.35
C PHE A 55 11.79 -4.41 1.55
N LEU A 56 12.45 -4.11 2.67
CA LEU A 56 12.45 -4.92 3.88
C LEU A 56 11.89 -4.13 5.07
N VAL A 57 10.89 -3.27 4.81
CA VAL A 57 10.19 -2.60 5.91
C VAL A 57 9.34 -3.63 6.65
N ASP A 58 9.39 -3.60 7.96
CA ASP A 58 8.70 -4.54 8.84
C ASP A 58 7.92 -3.78 9.91
N ASP A 59 6.62 -4.07 9.98
CA ASP A 59 5.67 -3.50 10.94
C ASP A 59 5.85 -4.01 12.37
N GLN A 60 6.73 -4.97 12.64
CA GLN A 60 6.97 -5.61 13.94
C GLN A 60 5.68 -5.99 14.70
N VAL A 61 4.60 -6.33 13.98
CA VAL A 61 3.33 -6.73 14.58
C VAL A 61 3.38 -8.21 14.97
N ASP A 62 2.96 -8.53 16.20
CA ASP A 62 2.88 -9.93 16.65
C ASP A 62 1.59 -10.62 16.19
N TYR A 63 1.52 -10.90 14.90
CA TYR A 63 0.40 -11.65 14.29
C TYR A 63 0.25 -13.05 14.90
N LYS A 64 1.34 -13.68 15.33
CA LYS A 64 1.31 -15.01 15.97
C LYS A 64 0.57 -14.95 17.31
N ALA A 65 0.82 -13.93 18.12
CA ALA A 65 0.07 -13.72 19.35
C ALA A 65 -1.42 -13.51 19.09
N MET A 66 -1.79 -12.75 18.05
CA MET A 66 -3.20 -12.58 17.67
C MET A 66 -3.87 -13.92 17.34
N LEU A 67 -3.23 -14.72 16.47
CA LEU A 67 -3.75 -16.03 16.05
C LEU A 67 -3.82 -17.01 17.23
N ASN A 68 -2.78 -17.09 18.06
CA ASN A 68 -2.73 -17.96 19.25
C ASN A 68 -3.80 -17.58 20.30
N GLN A 69 -4.18 -16.31 20.38
CA GLN A 69 -5.25 -15.83 21.26
C GLN A 69 -6.66 -15.97 20.63
N ASN A 70 -6.79 -16.68 19.51
CA ASN A 70 -8.04 -16.81 18.74
C ASN A 70 -8.61 -15.47 18.30
N ARG A 71 -7.76 -14.47 18.02
CA ARG A 71 -8.13 -13.15 17.48
C ARG A 71 -7.94 -13.12 15.96
N ASN A 72 -8.38 -14.18 15.28
CA ASN A 72 -8.12 -14.42 13.85
C ASN A 72 -8.66 -13.29 12.95
N ILE A 73 -9.87 -12.81 13.25
CA ILE A 73 -10.47 -11.67 12.52
C ILE A 73 -9.63 -10.40 12.71
N LEU A 74 -9.09 -10.17 13.91
CA LEU A 74 -8.25 -9.00 14.15
C LEU A 74 -6.92 -9.10 13.40
N ALA A 75 -6.31 -10.29 13.35
CA ALA A 75 -5.12 -10.53 12.53
C ALA A 75 -5.41 -10.23 11.06
N ALA A 76 -6.55 -10.72 10.54
CA ALA A 76 -6.97 -10.46 9.18
C ALA A 76 -7.22 -8.97 8.90
N ILE A 77 -7.93 -8.26 9.78
CA ILE A 77 -8.17 -6.82 9.65
C ILE A 77 -6.85 -6.06 9.67
N THR A 78 -5.97 -6.38 10.61
CA THR A 78 -4.66 -5.73 10.75
C THR A 78 -3.85 -5.91 9.48
N ALA A 79 -3.87 -7.11 8.88
CA ALA A 79 -3.13 -7.44 7.66
C ALA A 79 -3.71 -6.77 6.39
N ILE A 80 -5.03 -6.70 6.22
CA ILE A 80 -5.61 -6.21 4.95
C ILE A 80 -5.78 -4.68 4.91
N THR A 81 -5.92 -4.03 6.06
CA THR A 81 -6.29 -2.60 6.11
C THR A 81 -5.30 -1.67 5.40
N PRO A 82 -3.97 -1.91 5.43
CA PRO A 82 -3.03 -1.07 4.66
C PRO A 82 -3.23 -1.15 3.14
N ASN A 83 -3.69 -2.28 2.63
CA ASN A 83 -4.07 -2.43 1.22
C ASN A 83 -5.34 -1.63 0.90
N ILE A 84 -6.31 -1.61 1.82
CA ILE A 84 -7.50 -0.76 1.71
C ILE A 84 -7.10 0.72 1.72
N LEU A 85 -6.17 1.12 2.59
CA LEU A 85 -5.63 2.47 2.62
C LEU A 85 -4.99 2.84 1.28
N ASN A 86 -4.15 1.96 0.71
CA ASN A 86 -3.53 2.20 -0.60
C ASN A 86 -4.60 2.41 -1.70
N ALA A 87 -5.68 1.62 -1.70
CA ALA A 87 -6.79 1.81 -2.63
C ALA A 87 -7.48 3.18 -2.44
N VAL A 88 -7.69 3.61 -1.20
CA VAL A 88 -8.24 4.95 -0.88
C VAL A 88 -7.29 6.05 -1.35
N LEU A 89 -5.99 5.92 -1.09
CA LEU A 89 -4.98 6.90 -1.49
C LEU A 89 -4.84 7.00 -3.01
N TYR A 90 -5.00 5.89 -3.74
CA TYR A 90 -5.14 5.89 -5.19
C TYR A 90 -6.32 6.78 -5.64
N VAL A 91 -7.52 6.54 -5.10
CA VAL A 91 -8.72 7.32 -5.47
C VAL A 91 -8.57 8.81 -5.13
N VAL A 92 -8.08 9.12 -3.92
CA VAL A 92 -7.81 10.50 -3.50
C VAL A 92 -6.82 11.18 -4.44
N SER A 93 -5.74 10.48 -4.82
CA SER A 93 -4.75 11.01 -5.75
C SER A 93 -5.32 11.23 -7.16
N ALA A 94 -6.19 10.35 -7.64
CA ALA A 94 -6.88 10.50 -8.93
C ALA A 94 -7.82 11.73 -8.94
N ILE A 95 -8.56 11.95 -7.85
CA ILE A 95 -9.41 13.13 -7.66
C ILE A 95 -8.55 14.41 -7.65
N LEU A 96 -7.42 14.39 -6.94
CA LEU A 96 -6.51 15.52 -6.87
C LEU A 96 -5.87 15.83 -8.23
N CYS A 97 -5.44 14.81 -8.98
CA CYS A 97 -4.93 14.97 -10.34
C CYS A 97 -5.98 15.55 -11.31
N SER A 98 -7.26 15.31 -11.05
CA SER A 98 -8.37 15.89 -11.83
C SER A 98 -8.69 17.35 -11.46
N SER A 99 -8.10 17.87 -10.39
CA SER A 99 -8.33 19.25 -9.92
C SER A 99 -7.48 20.26 -10.67
N LYS A 100 -8.12 21.32 -11.22
CA LYS A 100 -7.43 22.44 -11.88
C LYS A 100 -6.33 23.06 -11.01
N LYS A 101 -6.57 23.20 -9.70
CA LYS A 101 -5.61 23.75 -8.73
C LYS A 101 -4.31 22.94 -8.64
N VAL A 102 -4.39 21.62 -8.84
CA VAL A 102 -3.23 20.72 -8.85
C VAL A 102 -2.58 20.72 -10.22
N GLN A 103 -3.36 20.68 -11.30
CA GLN A 103 -2.86 20.72 -12.68
C GLN A 103 -2.06 21.99 -13.01
N GLU A 104 -2.42 23.13 -12.42
CA GLU A 104 -1.68 24.40 -12.54
C GLU A 104 -0.28 24.34 -11.87
N LYS A 105 -0.08 23.42 -10.92
CA LYS A 105 1.17 23.26 -10.16
C LYS A 105 1.89 21.99 -10.60
N VAL A 106 2.74 22.11 -11.63
CA VAL A 106 3.38 20.96 -12.31
C VAL A 106 3.99 19.90 -11.38
N TYR A 107 4.75 20.30 -10.35
CA TYR A 107 5.39 19.34 -9.44
C TYR A 107 4.41 18.71 -8.44
N LEU A 108 3.35 19.43 -8.07
CA LEU A 108 2.28 18.89 -7.23
C LEU A 108 1.48 17.85 -8.03
N TYR A 109 1.21 18.13 -9.30
CA TYR A 109 0.61 17.16 -10.22
C TYR A 109 1.50 15.93 -10.39
N TYR A 110 2.81 16.09 -10.63
CA TYR A 110 3.75 14.97 -10.74
C TYR A 110 3.78 14.12 -9.47
N PHE A 111 3.80 14.76 -8.29
CA PHE A 111 3.76 14.04 -7.02
C PHE A 111 2.50 13.18 -6.91
N PHE A 112 1.30 13.76 -7.07
CA PHE A 112 0.06 13.00 -6.94
C PHE A 112 -0.11 11.97 -8.04
N PHE A 113 0.39 12.23 -9.25
CA PHE A 113 0.41 11.25 -10.33
C PHE A 113 1.26 10.04 -9.93
N TRP A 114 2.50 10.22 -9.48
CA TRP A 114 3.34 9.11 -9.07
C TRP A 114 2.85 8.43 -7.79
N PHE A 115 2.31 9.19 -6.85
CA PHE A 115 1.70 8.66 -5.63
C PHE A 115 0.48 7.78 -5.96
N MET A 116 -0.35 8.19 -6.92
CA MET A 116 -1.43 7.37 -7.47
C MET A 116 -0.90 6.05 -8.06
N ILE A 117 0.15 6.11 -8.88
CA ILE A 117 0.75 4.93 -9.55
C ILE A 117 1.35 3.94 -8.54
N VAL A 118 2.10 4.39 -7.53
CA VAL A 118 2.71 3.48 -6.55
C VAL A 118 1.66 2.82 -5.66
N ASN A 119 0.57 3.53 -5.32
CA ASN A 119 -0.53 2.98 -4.52
C ASN A 119 -1.32 1.91 -5.28
N ILE A 120 -1.72 2.17 -6.53
CA ILE A 120 -2.42 1.16 -7.34
C ILE A 120 -1.50 -0.02 -7.68
N GLY A 121 -0.21 0.25 -7.91
CA GLY A 121 0.80 -0.79 -8.09
C GLY A 121 0.86 -1.75 -6.90
N GLN A 122 0.75 -1.24 -5.67
CA GLN A 122 0.68 -2.11 -4.51
C GLN A 122 -0.61 -2.93 -4.46
N VAL A 123 -1.77 -2.32 -4.66
CA VAL A 123 -3.05 -3.05 -4.66
C VAL A 123 -3.01 -4.19 -5.68
N TYR A 124 -2.47 -3.95 -6.89
CA TYR A 124 -2.30 -5.00 -7.90
C TYR A 124 -1.31 -6.08 -7.49
N SER A 125 -0.16 -5.72 -6.92
CA SER A 125 0.81 -6.68 -6.41
C SER A 125 0.15 -7.65 -5.42
N TYR A 126 -0.61 -7.11 -4.47
CA TYR A 126 -1.28 -7.90 -3.44
C TYR A 126 -2.38 -8.81 -3.98
N LEU A 127 -3.18 -8.36 -4.94
CA LEU A 127 -4.30 -9.14 -5.49
C LEU A 127 -3.87 -10.25 -6.45
N LEU A 128 -2.77 -10.08 -7.16
CA LEU A 128 -2.37 -11.00 -8.24
C LEU A 128 -1.08 -11.76 -7.95
N TRP A 129 -0.04 -11.09 -7.46
CA TRP A 129 1.27 -11.71 -7.23
C TRP A 129 1.35 -12.34 -5.85
N ARG A 130 0.86 -11.63 -4.82
CA ARG A 130 1.04 -12.04 -3.42
C ARG A 130 -0.09 -12.89 -2.87
N THR A 131 -1.18 -13.08 -3.62
CA THR A 131 -2.33 -13.90 -3.18
C THR A 131 -1.96 -15.34 -2.86
N PHE A 132 -0.95 -15.89 -3.55
CA PHE A 132 -0.49 -17.27 -3.34
C PHE A 132 0.81 -17.36 -2.54
N GLU A 133 1.29 -16.24 -1.99
CA GLU A 133 2.43 -16.27 -1.07
C GLU A 133 2.03 -16.95 0.24
N THR A 134 2.96 -17.70 0.81
CA THR A 134 2.77 -18.41 2.08
C THR A 134 3.13 -17.56 3.30
N HIS A 135 3.53 -16.31 3.07
CA HIS A 135 3.93 -15.34 4.09
C HIS A 135 3.46 -13.93 3.70
N GLY A 136 3.43 -13.02 4.67
CA GLY A 136 3.02 -11.62 4.47
C GLY A 136 1.51 -11.40 4.63
N ASP A 137 1.05 -10.19 4.31
CA ASP A 137 -0.25 -9.72 4.80
C ASP A 137 -1.42 -10.50 4.19
N ILE A 138 -1.32 -10.90 2.92
CA ILE A 138 -2.37 -11.73 2.31
C ILE A 138 -2.42 -13.11 2.95
N SER A 139 -1.28 -13.73 3.24
CA SER A 139 -1.29 -15.05 3.89
C SER A 139 -1.93 -14.98 5.28
N ILE A 140 -1.61 -13.94 6.06
CA ILE A 140 -2.19 -13.69 7.38
C ILE A 140 -3.69 -13.38 7.27
N PHE A 141 -4.10 -12.61 6.27
CA PHE A 141 -5.51 -12.33 6.00
C PHE A 141 -6.30 -13.60 5.68
N LEU A 142 -5.78 -14.44 4.79
CA LEU A 142 -6.41 -15.69 4.40
C LEU A 142 -6.46 -16.70 5.55
N GLU A 143 -5.38 -16.80 6.35
CA GLU A 143 -5.33 -17.62 7.56
C GLU A 143 -6.33 -17.13 8.61
N GLY A 144 -6.36 -15.82 8.88
CA GLY A 144 -7.24 -15.21 9.86
C GLY A 144 -8.74 -15.34 9.51
N LEU A 145 -9.07 -15.41 8.22
CA LEU A 145 -10.45 -15.68 7.77
C LEU A 145 -10.72 -17.16 7.47
N ASN A 146 -9.69 -18.01 7.46
CA ASN A 146 -9.77 -19.41 7.05
C ASN A 146 -10.45 -19.59 5.67
N ILE A 147 -10.02 -18.80 4.68
CA ILE A 147 -10.56 -18.83 3.32
C ILE A 147 -9.50 -19.19 2.29
N SER A 148 -9.95 -19.74 1.17
CA SER A 148 -9.08 -20.06 0.03
C SER A 148 -8.55 -18.79 -0.67
N PRO A 149 -7.29 -18.76 -1.12
CA PRO A 149 -6.72 -17.64 -1.90
C PRO A 149 -7.56 -17.23 -3.12
N TYR A 150 -8.31 -18.16 -3.72
CA TYR A 150 -9.15 -17.87 -4.89
C TYR A 150 -10.26 -16.85 -4.61
N TRP A 151 -10.68 -16.70 -3.36
CA TRP A 151 -11.63 -15.66 -2.95
C TRP A 151 -11.09 -14.24 -3.09
N LEU A 152 -9.76 -14.07 -3.11
CA LEU A 152 -9.12 -12.78 -3.38
C LEU A 152 -8.72 -12.67 -4.85
N PHE A 153 -8.14 -13.76 -5.41
CA PHE A 153 -7.61 -13.77 -6.78
C PHE A 153 -8.68 -13.53 -7.85
N VAL A 154 -9.81 -14.26 -7.79
CA VAL A 154 -10.83 -14.18 -8.85
C VAL A 154 -11.51 -12.80 -8.87
N PRO A 155 -11.99 -12.25 -7.74
CA PRO A 155 -12.52 -10.88 -7.74
C PRO A 155 -11.45 -9.84 -8.10
N GLY A 156 -10.19 -10.04 -7.67
CA GLY A 156 -9.08 -9.16 -8.01
C GLY A 156 -8.83 -9.08 -9.52
N ILE A 157 -8.82 -10.22 -10.21
CA ILE A 157 -8.74 -10.26 -11.68
C ILE A 157 -9.90 -9.51 -12.33
N ILE A 158 -11.14 -9.75 -11.88
CA ILE A 158 -12.33 -9.08 -12.43
C ILE A 158 -12.19 -7.56 -12.27
N PHE A 159 -11.82 -7.09 -11.08
CA PHE A 159 -11.60 -5.68 -10.79
C PHE A 159 -10.55 -5.05 -11.72
N ILE A 160 -9.47 -5.77 -12.00
CA ILE A 160 -8.40 -5.31 -12.91
C ILE A 160 -8.92 -5.21 -14.34
N PHE A 161 -9.61 -6.24 -14.83
CA PHE A 161 -10.21 -6.20 -16.17
C PHE A 161 -11.16 -5.01 -16.33
N PHE A 162 -12.01 -4.75 -15.34
CA PHE A 162 -12.87 -3.56 -15.37
C PHE A 162 -12.08 -2.25 -15.29
N SER A 163 -11.04 -2.19 -14.48
CA SER A 163 -10.22 -0.98 -14.34
C SER A 163 -9.47 -0.63 -15.62
N VAL A 164 -8.98 -1.63 -16.37
CA VAL A 164 -8.30 -1.43 -17.66
C VAL A 164 -9.28 -1.16 -18.80
N TYR A 165 -10.44 -1.83 -18.81
CA TYR A 165 -11.43 -1.67 -19.89
C TYR A 165 -12.16 -0.31 -19.88
N ASN A 166 -12.22 0.37 -18.72
CA ASN A 166 -12.92 1.66 -18.57
C ASN A 166 -11.96 2.88 -18.56
N ILE A 167 -10.69 2.69 -18.92
CA ILE A 167 -9.71 3.76 -19.20
C ILE A 167 -9.67 4.00 -20.71
#